data_AF-A0A8X7ZP15-F1
#
_entry.id   AF-A0A8X7ZP15-F1
#
_cell.length_a   1.000
_cell.length_b   1.000
_cell.length_c   1.000
_cell.angle_alpha   90.00
_cell.angle_beta   90.00
_cell.angle_gamma   90.00
#
_symmetry.space_group_name_H-M   'P 1'
#
loop_
_entity.id
_entity.type
_entity.pdbx_description
1 polymer ?
#
loop_
_entity_poly.entity_id
_entity_poly.type
_entity_poly.pdbx_seq_one_letter_code
_entity_poly.pdbx_strand_id
1 'polypeptide(L)'
;MEVEVKLRLFDAANHSLLKEILSPFHLKKLNQKNVFYDSANGVLASQRAVLRLRSFSDNNDEITRCVLSLKAKAVLINGVSRVEEDEEEIEPLIGKQCVEEASKLGSIESRVIKRCKDEFGIDGEVGFVCLGGFENVREVYDWRGLKLEVDESKFSFGDCYEVECESDDPERVKRELEGFLKENGIDYKYSEMSKFAIFRAGKLP
;
A
#
# COMPACT_ATOMS: atom_id res chain seq x y z
N MET A 1 -2.60 -13.34 7.98
CA MET A 1 -3.59 -12.26 7.80
C MET A 1 -2.94 -11.01 8.34
N GLU A 2 -2.71 -10.01 7.51
CA GLU A 2 -2.22 -8.69 7.91
C GLU A 2 -3.37 -7.94 8.59
N VAL A 3 -3.07 -7.26 9.68
CA VAL A 3 -4.04 -6.44 10.44
C VAL A 3 -3.39 -5.11 10.79
N GLU A 4 -4.01 -4.02 10.37
CA GLU A 4 -3.46 -2.68 10.56
C GLU A 4 -4.55 -1.66 10.90
N VAL A 5 -4.19 -0.69 11.73
CA VAL A 5 -4.96 0.53 11.92
C VAL A 5 -4.65 1.46 10.75
N LYS A 6 -5.68 2.07 10.13
CA LYS A 6 -5.55 3.03 9.04
C LYS A 6 -6.41 4.27 9.32
N LEU A 7 -5.74 5.39 9.55
CA LEU A 7 -6.40 6.69 9.73
C LEU A 7 -5.99 7.63 8.60
N ARG A 8 -6.94 8.38 8.07
CA ARG A 8 -6.71 9.41 7.06
C ARG A 8 -6.55 10.76 7.73
N LEU A 9 -5.46 11.44 7.43
CA LEU A 9 -5.25 12.84 7.82
C LEU A 9 -5.98 13.74 6.82
N PHE A 10 -6.60 14.82 7.29
CA PHE A 10 -7.47 15.62 6.44
C PHE A 10 -6.72 16.37 5.32
N ASP A 11 -5.51 16.86 5.60
CA ASP A 11 -4.76 17.70 4.68
C ASP A 11 -3.24 17.64 4.93
N ALA A 12 -2.51 18.39 4.09
CA ALA A 12 -1.06 18.50 4.15
C ALA A 12 -0.54 19.16 5.44
N ALA A 13 -1.34 20.02 6.07
CA ALA A 13 -0.95 20.71 7.30
C ALA A 13 -0.94 19.73 8.48
N ASN A 14 -2.00 18.91 8.60
CA ASN A 14 -2.10 17.83 9.56
C ASN A 14 -1.00 16.78 9.37
N HIS A 15 -0.71 16.41 8.12
CA HIS A 15 0.42 15.54 7.77
C HIS A 15 1.78 16.13 8.19
N SER A 16 2.03 17.41 7.89
CA SER A 16 3.29 18.07 8.23
C SER A 16 3.48 18.19 9.75
N LEU A 17 2.42 18.56 10.48
CA LEU A 17 2.43 18.65 11.93
C LEU A 17 2.72 17.29 12.58
N LEU A 18 2.07 16.23 12.10
CA LEU A 18 2.32 14.87 12.58
C LEU A 18 3.79 14.48 12.43
N LYS A 19 4.38 14.75 11.25
CA LYS A 19 5.79 14.45 10.98
C LYS A 19 6.74 15.26 11.84
N GLU A 20 6.43 16.53 12.10
CA GLU A 20 7.24 17.38 12.99
C GLU A 20 7.28 16.80 14.41
N ILE A 21 6.12 16.43 14.95
CA ILE A 21 5.99 15.84 16.28
C ILE A 21 6.70 14.48 16.35
N LEU A 22 6.58 13.67 15.30
CA LEU A 22 7.19 12.35 15.24
C LEU A 22 8.69 12.38 14.87
N SER A 23 9.26 13.53 14.51
CA SER A 23 10.64 13.65 14.04
C SER A 23 11.71 13.02 14.98
N PRO A 24 11.59 13.06 16.33
CA PRO A 24 12.55 12.41 17.21
C PRO A 24 12.55 10.87 17.11
N PHE A 25 11.50 10.31 16.53
CA PHE A 25 11.25 8.86 16.42
C PHE A 25 11.49 8.33 15.00
N HIS A 26 11.96 9.17 14.08
CA HIS A 26 12.10 8.82 12.66
C HIS A 26 13.13 7.70 12.47
N LEU A 27 12.72 6.62 11.82
CA LEU A 27 13.59 5.52 11.44
C LEU A 27 14.10 5.66 10.00
N LYS A 28 13.19 5.83 9.05
CA LYS A 28 13.53 5.86 7.61
C LYS A 28 12.41 6.44 6.77
N LYS A 29 12.81 6.96 5.61
CA LYS A 29 11.94 7.34 4.51
C LYS A 29 12.03 6.31 3.38
N LEU A 30 10.90 5.95 2.80
CA LEU A 30 10.78 5.00 1.70
C LEU A 30 10.05 5.67 0.54
N ASN A 31 10.71 5.82 -0.60
CA ASN A 31 10.07 6.25 -1.84
C ASN A 31 9.53 5.02 -2.55
N GLN A 32 8.21 4.92 -2.69
CA GLN A 32 7.53 3.75 -3.23
C GLN A 32 6.82 4.10 -4.53
N LYS A 33 6.93 3.23 -5.53
CA LYS A 33 6.08 3.24 -6.73
C LYS A 33 5.25 1.97 -6.75
N ASN A 34 3.93 2.12 -6.69
CA ASN A 34 2.99 1.01 -6.65
C ASN A 34 2.36 0.85 -8.05
N VAL A 35 2.62 -0.27 -8.72
CA VAL A 35 2.02 -0.63 -10.01
C VAL A 35 1.11 -1.84 -9.82
N PHE A 36 -0.07 -1.80 -10.42
CA PHE A 36 -1.10 -2.82 -10.22
C PHE A 36 -1.38 -3.60 -11.50
N TYR A 37 -1.75 -4.86 -11.33
CA TYR A 37 -2.01 -5.78 -12.43
C TYR A 37 -3.32 -6.52 -12.20
N ASP A 38 -3.99 -6.82 -13.29
CA ASP A 38 -5.13 -7.74 -13.35
C ASP A 38 -5.16 -8.31 -14.78
N SER A 39 -6.09 -9.22 -15.05
CA SER A 39 -6.52 -9.55 -16.40
C SER A 39 -7.27 -8.40 -17.08
N ALA A 40 -7.38 -8.45 -18.42
CA ALA A 40 -8.19 -7.49 -19.17
C ALA A 40 -9.67 -7.48 -18.75
N ASN A 41 -10.19 -8.61 -18.23
CA ASN A 41 -11.57 -8.77 -17.78
C ASN A 41 -11.77 -8.55 -16.27
N GLY A 42 -10.72 -8.15 -15.53
CA GLY A 42 -10.84 -7.84 -14.10
C GLY A 42 -11.08 -9.04 -13.18
N VAL A 43 -10.53 -10.21 -13.52
CA VAL A 43 -10.64 -11.47 -12.76
C VAL A 43 -10.24 -11.31 -11.29
N LEU A 44 -9.12 -10.67 -10.95
CA LEU A 44 -8.73 -10.47 -9.54
C LEU A 44 -9.73 -9.54 -8.84
N ALA A 45 -10.05 -8.42 -9.47
CA ALA A 45 -10.99 -7.45 -8.91
C ALA A 45 -12.37 -8.07 -8.63
N SER A 46 -12.89 -8.91 -9.54
CA SER A 46 -14.16 -9.62 -9.38
C SER A 46 -14.18 -10.56 -8.17
N GLN A 47 -13.00 -11.02 -7.74
CA GLN A 47 -12.80 -11.92 -6.61
C GLN A 47 -12.24 -11.20 -5.38
N ARG A 48 -12.27 -9.86 -5.38
CA ARG A 48 -11.74 -9.00 -4.29
C ARG A 48 -10.26 -9.27 -3.99
N ALA A 49 -9.47 -9.44 -5.04
CA ALA A 49 -8.03 -9.56 -4.99
C ALA A 49 -7.34 -8.42 -5.74
N VAL A 50 -6.11 -8.10 -5.30
CA VAL A 50 -5.28 -7.03 -5.85
C VAL A 50 -3.85 -7.54 -5.95
N LEU A 51 -3.31 -7.58 -7.16
CA LEU A 51 -1.90 -7.85 -7.42
C LEU A 51 -1.16 -6.54 -7.62
N ARG A 52 -0.08 -6.35 -6.86
CA ARG A 52 0.73 -5.13 -6.88
C ARG A 52 2.21 -5.48 -6.92
N LEU A 53 2.94 -4.83 -7.81
CA LEU A 53 4.38 -4.72 -7.76
C LEU A 53 4.75 -3.35 -7.17
N ARG A 54 5.50 -3.37 -6.06
CA ARG A 54 5.99 -2.18 -5.38
C ARG A 54 7.50 -2.08 -5.59
N SER A 55 7.94 -1.01 -6.23
CA SER A 55 9.36 -0.66 -6.33
C SER A 55 9.74 0.35 -5.26
N PHE A 56 10.94 0.20 -4.71
CA PHE A 56 11.54 1.14 -3.78
C PHE A 56 12.75 1.78 -4.44
N SER A 57 12.83 3.10 -4.40
CA SER A 57 13.95 3.85 -4.94
C SER A 57 14.76 4.54 -3.85
N ASP A 58 16.06 4.66 -4.08
CA ASP A 58 16.93 5.50 -3.28
C ASP A 58 16.74 7.00 -3.62
N ASN A 59 17.65 7.85 -3.15
CA ASN A 59 17.59 9.29 -3.41
C ASN A 59 18.03 9.69 -4.84
N ASN A 60 18.58 8.76 -5.61
CA ASN A 60 18.98 8.95 -7.01
C ASN A 60 17.96 8.34 -7.98
N ASP A 61 16.76 8.00 -7.49
CA ASP A 61 15.69 7.32 -8.22
C ASP A 61 16.05 5.91 -8.73
N GLU A 62 17.15 5.31 -8.24
CA GLU A 62 17.53 3.96 -8.62
C GLU A 62 16.68 2.93 -7.85
N ILE A 63 16.08 1.98 -8.58
CA ILE A 63 15.26 0.92 -7.96
C ILE A 63 16.19 -0.04 -7.22
N THR A 64 16.06 -0.05 -5.90
CA THR A 64 16.88 -0.89 -5.00
C THR A 64 16.19 -2.18 -4.60
N ARG A 65 14.85 -2.20 -4.63
CA ARG A 65 14.05 -3.36 -4.21
C ARG A 65 12.72 -3.41 -4.95
N CYS A 66 12.23 -4.61 -5.23
CA CYS A 66 10.92 -4.86 -5.81
C CYS A 66 10.17 -5.93 -5.00
N VAL A 67 8.93 -5.65 -4.61
CA VAL A 67 8.09 -6.57 -3.85
C VAL A 67 6.79 -6.78 -4.61
N LEU A 68 6.51 -8.03 -4.97
CA LEU A 68 5.23 -8.46 -5.49
C LEU A 68 4.32 -8.81 -4.31
N SER A 69 3.06 -8.41 -4.36
CA SER A 69 2.10 -8.60 -3.28
C SER A 69 0.72 -8.96 -3.85
N LEU A 70 0.12 -10.02 -3.32
CA LEU A 70 -1.27 -10.39 -3.59
C LEU A 70 -2.09 -10.19 -2.32
N LYS A 71 -2.95 -9.17 -2.32
CA LYS A 71 -3.91 -8.90 -1.25
C LYS A 71 -5.28 -9.43 -1.65
N ALA A 72 -5.93 -10.22 -0.81
CA ALA A 72 -7.25 -10.78 -1.07
C ALA A 72 -8.20 -10.66 0.14
N LYS A 73 -9.51 -10.60 -0.14
CA LYS A 73 -10.59 -10.61 0.86
C LYS A 73 -10.45 -9.50 1.91
N ALA A 74 -9.97 -8.34 1.49
CA ALA A 74 -9.77 -7.20 2.38
C ALA A 74 -11.09 -6.74 3.02
N VAL A 75 -11.05 -6.44 4.32
CA VAL A 75 -12.13 -5.82 5.08
C VAL A 75 -11.57 -4.60 5.79
N LEU A 76 -12.17 -3.43 5.58
CA LEU A 76 -11.80 -2.18 6.23
C LEU A 76 -13.04 -1.59 6.91
N ILE A 77 -13.06 -1.64 8.24
CA ILE A 77 -14.19 -1.18 9.05
C ILE A 77 -13.63 -0.42 10.26
N ASN A 78 -14.17 0.78 10.53
CA ASN A 78 -13.82 1.61 11.69
C ASN A 78 -12.31 1.81 11.85
N GLY A 79 -11.62 2.10 10.74
CA GLY A 79 -10.18 2.37 10.70
C GLY A 79 -9.30 1.15 10.94
N VAL A 80 -9.82 -0.08 10.86
CA VAL A 80 -9.02 -1.31 10.97
C VAL A 80 -9.17 -2.13 9.69
N SER A 81 -8.03 -2.35 9.01
CA SER A 81 -7.91 -3.21 7.83
C SER A 81 -7.51 -4.62 8.25
N ARG A 82 -8.12 -5.62 7.62
CA ARG A 82 -7.76 -7.03 7.73
C ARG A 82 -7.70 -7.61 6.33
N VAL A 83 -6.57 -8.23 5.97
CA VAL A 83 -6.37 -8.72 4.61
C VAL A 83 -5.54 -10.01 4.59
N GLU A 84 -5.90 -10.93 3.69
CA GLU A 84 -5.02 -12.04 3.35
C GLU A 84 -3.95 -11.50 2.41
N GLU A 85 -2.69 -11.59 2.82
CA GLU A 85 -1.56 -11.12 2.03
C GLU A 85 -0.50 -12.20 1.90
N ASP A 86 0.05 -12.30 0.69
CA ASP A 86 1.29 -12.99 0.38
C ASP A 86 2.17 -12.01 -0.39
N GLU A 87 3.34 -11.70 0.16
CA GLU A 87 4.35 -10.83 -0.45
C GLU A 87 5.61 -11.62 -0.75
N GLU A 88 6.24 -11.32 -1.88
CA GLU A 88 7.48 -11.91 -2.36
C GLU A 88 8.41 -10.84 -2.92
N GLU A 89 9.64 -10.79 -2.42
CA GLU A 89 10.68 -9.96 -3.02
C GLU A 89 11.15 -10.61 -4.34
N ILE A 90 11.29 -9.79 -5.38
CA ILE A 90 11.79 -10.20 -6.70
C ILE A 90 12.95 -9.30 -7.10
N GLU A 91 13.79 -9.78 -8.02
CA GLU A 91 14.91 -8.99 -8.52
C GLU A 91 14.44 -7.66 -9.14
N PRO A 92 15.06 -6.52 -8.80
CA PRO A 92 14.70 -5.21 -9.34
C PRO A 92 14.62 -5.14 -10.86
N LEU A 93 15.55 -5.81 -11.57
CA LEU A 93 15.57 -5.85 -13.03
C LEU A 93 14.35 -6.57 -13.60
N ILE A 94 13.95 -7.70 -12.99
CA ILE A 94 12.73 -8.43 -13.36
C ILE A 94 11.51 -7.56 -13.12
N GLY A 95 11.44 -6.89 -11.96
CA GLY A 95 10.35 -5.97 -11.64
C GLY A 95 10.23 -4.84 -12.68
N LYS A 96 11.34 -4.21 -13.05
CA LYS A 96 11.38 -3.18 -14.11
C LYS A 96 10.85 -3.71 -15.44
N GLN A 97 11.30 -4.89 -15.86
CA GLN A 97 10.84 -5.53 -17.10
C GLN A 97 9.33 -5.82 -17.07
N CYS A 98 8.76 -6.19 -15.92
CA CYS A 98 7.33 -6.42 -15.75
C CYS A 98 6.50 -5.12 -15.75
N VAL A 99 7.09 -3.98 -15.39
CA VAL A 99 6.46 -2.67 -15.53
C VAL A 99 6.45 -2.23 -17.00
N GLU A 100 7.56 -2.45 -17.72
CA GLU A 100 7.67 -2.15 -19.16
C GLU A 100 6.77 -3.06 -20.01
N GLU A 101 6.64 -4.33 -19.63
CA GLU A 101 5.90 -5.34 -20.37
C GLU A 101 5.16 -6.30 -19.41
N ALA A 102 3.87 -6.03 -19.17
CA ALA A 102 3.06 -6.76 -18.19
C ALA A 102 2.96 -8.28 -18.45
N SER A 103 3.06 -8.72 -19.70
CA SER A 103 3.05 -10.14 -20.08
C SER A 103 4.18 -10.94 -19.42
N LYS A 104 5.33 -10.31 -19.16
CA LYS A 104 6.48 -10.95 -18.50
C LYS A 104 6.18 -11.39 -17.08
N LEU A 105 5.23 -10.75 -16.41
CA LEU A 105 4.77 -11.12 -15.08
C LEU A 105 4.26 -12.58 -15.04
N GLY A 106 3.64 -13.04 -16.13
CA GLY A 106 3.17 -14.42 -16.23
C GLY A 106 4.28 -15.47 -16.33
N SER A 107 5.51 -15.06 -16.65
CA SER A 107 6.64 -15.96 -16.92
C SER A 107 7.65 -16.03 -15.78
N ILE A 108 7.51 -15.21 -14.73
CA ILE A 108 8.44 -15.22 -13.60
C ILE A 108 8.17 -16.42 -12.69
N GLU A 109 9.24 -17.03 -12.17
CA GLU A 109 9.14 -18.01 -11.10
C GLU A 109 8.86 -17.29 -9.77
N SER A 110 7.59 -17.22 -9.40
CA SER A 110 7.11 -16.52 -8.21
C SER A 110 6.00 -17.32 -7.55
N ARG A 111 6.05 -17.47 -6.21
CA ARG A 111 4.96 -18.09 -5.46
C ARG A 111 3.67 -17.28 -5.58
N VAL A 112 3.78 -15.95 -5.59
CA VAL A 112 2.64 -15.05 -5.65
C VAL A 112 1.97 -15.13 -7.03
N ILE A 113 2.74 -15.16 -8.12
CA ILE A 113 2.19 -15.37 -9.47
C ILE A 113 1.59 -16.76 -9.63
N LYS A 114 2.25 -17.79 -9.10
CA LYS A 114 1.68 -19.14 -9.08
C LYS A 114 0.34 -19.15 -8.35
N ARG A 115 0.24 -18.47 -7.21
CA ARG A 115 -1.01 -18.34 -6.46
C ARG A 115 -2.10 -17.59 -7.24
N CYS A 116 -1.75 -16.53 -7.98
CA CYS A 116 -2.69 -15.86 -8.89
C CYS A 116 -3.26 -16.83 -9.95
N LYS A 117 -2.42 -17.70 -10.52
CA LYS A 117 -2.83 -18.71 -11.50
C LYS A 117 -3.73 -19.77 -10.85
N ASP A 118 -3.25 -20.37 -9.78
CA ASP A 118 -3.87 -21.54 -9.15
C ASP A 118 -5.18 -21.19 -8.42
N GLU A 119 -5.24 -20.06 -7.72
CA GLU A 119 -6.42 -19.66 -6.92
C GLU A 119 -7.42 -18.80 -7.68
N PHE A 120 -6.97 -17.98 -8.64
CA PHE A 120 -7.84 -16.98 -9.31
C PHE A 120 -8.05 -17.24 -10.80
N GLY A 121 -7.29 -18.15 -11.42
CA GLY A 121 -7.48 -18.56 -12.81
C GLY A 121 -6.93 -17.57 -13.84
N ILE A 122 -5.87 -16.81 -13.52
CA ILE A 122 -5.20 -15.95 -14.51
C ILE A 122 -4.11 -16.76 -15.21
N ASP A 123 -4.47 -17.42 -16.31
CA ASP A 123 -3.55 -18.23 -17.12
C ASP A 123 -3.07 -17.49 -18.39
N GLY A 124 -2.32 -18.21 -19.24
CA GLY A 124 -1.64 -17.65 -20.41
C GLY A 124 -2.55 -17.08 -21.51
N GLU A 125 -3.83 -17.46 -21.57
CA GLU A 125 -4.79 -16.89 -22.54
C GLU A 125 -5.39 -15.56 -22.03
N VAL A 126 -5.60 -15.45 -20.72
CA VAL A 126 -6.13 -14.25 -20.07
C VAL A 126 -5.04 -13.19 -19.88
N GLY A 127 -3.85 -13.63 -19.45
CA GLY A 127 -2.67 -12.79 -19.23
C GLY A 127 -2.84 -11.71 -18.17
N PHE A 128 -1.75 -10.97 -17.93
CA PHE A 128 -1.75 -9.79 -17.08
C PHE A 128 -1.67 -8.52 -17.95
N VAL A 129 -2.46 -7.52 -17.57
CA VAL A 129 -2.36 -6.14 -18.06
C VAL A 129 -1.94 -5.23 -16.91
N CYS A 130 -1.18 -4.18 -17.24
CA CYS A 130 -0.84 -3.13 -16.28
C CYS A 130 -2.02 -2.17 -16.15
N LEU A 131 -2.49 -1.95 -14.92
CA LEU A 131 -3.56 -0.99 -14.61
C LEU A 131 -3.03 0.42 -14.39
N GLY A 132 -1.71 0.61 -14.45
CA GLY A 132 -1.04 1.81 -13.99
C GLY A 132 -0.77 1.77 -12.48
N GLY A 133 -0.52 2.93 -11.90
CA GLY A 133 -0.04 3.03 -10.53
C GLY A 133 0.06 4.46 -10.00
N PHE A 134 0.61 4.57 -8.80
CA PHE A 134 0.83 5.84 -8.11
C PHE A 134 2.06 5.76 -7.22
N GLU A 135 2.58 6.94 -6.85
CA GLU A 135 3.71 7.08 -5.95
C GLU A 135 3.24 7.24 -4.51
N ASN A 136 4.04 6.76 -3.56
CA ASN A 136 3.81 6.94 -2.14
C ASN A 136 5.14 7.22 -1.44
N VAL A 137 5.20 8.31 -0.70
CA VAL A 137 6.31 8.58 0.23
C VAL A 137 5.87 8.09 1.60
N ARG A 138 6.61 7.13 2.16
CA ARG A 138 6.35 6.59 3.50
C ARG A 138 7.48 6.97 4.44
N GLU A 139 7.15 7.65 5.53
CA GLU A 139 8.07 7.83 6.66
C GLU A 139 7.68 6.89 7.80
N VAL A 140 8.67 6.17 8.31
CA VAL A 140 8.48 5.15 9.33
C VAL A 140 9.06 5.65 10.64
N TYR A 141 8.31 5.52 11.73
CA TYR A 141 8.68 5.99 13.06
C TYR A 141 8.58 4.86 14.09
N ASP A 142 9.47 4.85 15.07
CA ASP A 142 9.38 4.02 16.28
C ASP A 142 8.82 4.85 17.44
N TRP A 143 7.51 4.82 17.58
CA TRP A 143 6.81 5.62 18.58
C TRP A 143 6.18 4.71 19.62
N ARG A 144 6.66 4.78 20.86
CA ARG A 144 6.17 3.97 22.00
C ARG A 144 6.22 2.46 21.73
N GLY A 145 7.20 1.99 20.97
CA GLY A 145 7.33 0.59 20.57
C GLY A 145 6.36 0.17 19.46
N LEU A 146 5.62 1.11 18.88
CA LEU A 146 4.78 0.92 17.70
C LEU A 146 5.50 1.44 16.46
N LYS A 147 5.35 0.73 15.34
CA LYS A 147 5.87 1.15 14.06
C LYS A 147 4.79 1.92 13.30
N LEU A 148 4.88 3.24 13.36
CA LEU A 148 3.97 4.10 12.60
C LEU A 148 4.50 4.29 11.18
N GLU A 149 3.62 4.15 10.20
CA GLU A 149 3.89 4.44 8.80
C GLU A 149 3.04 5.63 8.39
N VAL A 150 3.68 6.79 8.20
CA VAL A 150 3.01 8.01 7.75
C VAL A 150 3.21 8.14 6.25
N ASP A 151 2.11 8.16 5.52
CA ASP A 151 2.06 8.06 4.07
C ASP A 151 1.58 9.36 3.43
N GLU A 152 2.27 9.75 2.37
CA GLU A 152 1.85 10.72 1.38
C GLU A 152 1.70 10.02 0.03
N SER A 153 0.47 9.70 -0.35
CA SER A 153 0.11 9.07 -1.63
C SER A 153 -0.18 10.12 -2.68
N LYS A 154 0.56 10.08 -3.79
CA LYS A 154 0.49 11.05 -4.89
C LYS A 154 -0.25 10.45 -6.07
N PHE A 155 -1.51 10.85 -6.26
CA PHE A 155 -2.30 10.47 -7.42
C PHE A 155 -2.30 11.60 -8.47
N SER A 156 -2.66 11.29 -9.71
CA SER A 156 -2.81 12.31 -10.76
C SER A 156 -3.92 13.33 -10.48
N PHE A 157 -4.83 13.02 -9.56
CA PHE A 157 -5.98 13.82 -9.17
C PHE A 157 -5.86 14.44 -7.77
N GLY A 158 -4.66 14.39 -7.16
CA GLY A 158 -4.35 15.00 -5.88
C GLY A 158 -3.71 14.04 -4.89
N ASP A 159 -3.37 14.57 -3.72
CA ASP A 159 -2.65 13.84 -2.68
C ASP A 159 -3.59 13.36 -1.57
N CYS A 160 -3.25 12.21 -0.99
CA CYS A 160 -3.88 11.69 0.23
C CYS A 160 -2.82 11.42 1.29
N TYR A 161 -3.21 11.64 2.55
CA TYR A 161 -2.35 11.48 3.71
C TYR A 161 -2.96 10.46 4.66
N GLU A 162 -2.16 9.48 5.09
CA GLU A 162 -2.61 8.43 6.00
C GLU A 162 -1.55 8.15 7.05
N VAL A 163 -1.98 7.66 8.22
CA VAL A 163 -1.10 7.02 9.20
C VAL A 163 -1.59 5.60 9.42
N GLU A 164 -0.67 4.65 9.28
CA GLU A 164 -0.90 3.22 9.38
C GLU A 164 -0.07 2.62 10.53
N CYS A 165 -0.59 1.60 11.19
CA CYS A 165 0.15 0.82 12.17
C CYS A 165 -0.33 -0.64 12.16
N GLU A 166 0.54 -1.55 11.72
CA GLU A 166 0.31 -2.99 11.81
C GLU A 166 0.36 -3.45 13.28
N SER A 167 -0.62 -4.27 13.71
CA SER A 167 -0.67 -4.79 15.08
C SER A 167 -1.61 -5.99 15.21
N ASP A 168 -1.26 -6.91 16.11
CA ASP A 168 -2.11 -7.99 16.59
C ASP A 168 -3.21 -7.52 17.56
N ASP A 169 -3.05 -6.34 18.18
CA ASP A 169 -4.05 -5.65 19.01
C ASP A 169 -4.46 -4.30 18.40
N PRO A 170 -5.19 -4.31 17.26
CA PRO A 170 -5.52 -3.09 16.53
C PRO A 170 -6.43 -2.15 17.32
N GLU A 171 -7.27 -2.66 18.24
CA GLU A 171 -8.18 -1.81 19.00
C GLU A 171 -7.44 -1.00 20.07
N ARG A 172 -6.42 -1.58 20.72
CA ARG A 172 -5.54 -0.82 21.60
C ARG A 172 -4.74 0.22 20.84
N VAL A 173 -4.05 -0.19 19.77
CA VAL A 173 -3.23 0.70 18.95
C VAL A 173 -4.06 1.85 18.38
N LYS A 174 -5.28 1.56 17.90
CA LYS A 174 -6.21 2.58 17.42
C LYS A 174 -6.53 3.60 18.50
N ARG A 175 -6.88 3.17 19.73
CA ARG A 175 -7.14 4.11 20.83
C ARG A 175 -5.92 4.97 21.17
N GLU A 176 -4.73 4.38 21.21
CA GLU A 176 -3.49 5.12 21.50
C GLU A 176 -3.19 6.16 20.40
N LEU A 177 -3.34 5.78 19.13
CA LEU A 177 -3.11 6.67 18.00
C LEU A 177 -4.17 7.77 17.92
N GLU A 178 -5.45 7.43 18.10
CA GLU A 178 -6.54 8.41 18.15
C GLU A 178 -6.36 9.45 19.27
N GLY A 179 -5.94 9.00 20.45
CA GLY A 179 -5.64 9.87 21.60
C GLY A 179 -4.47 10.80 21.29
N PHE A 180 -3.38 10.24 20.75
CA PHE A 180 -2.20 11.00 20.34
C PHE A 180 -2.52 12.08 19.30
N LEU A 181 -3.29 11.75 18.25
CA LEU A 181 -3.70 12.72 17.24
C LEU A 181 -4.58 13.83 17.84
N LYS A 182 -5.56 13.48 18.68
CA LYS A 182 -6.44 14.45 19.37
C LYS A 182 -5.66 15.40 20.29
N GLU A 183 -4.75 14.87 21.10
CA GLU A 183 -3.92 15.66 22.03
C GLU A 183 -3.04 16.70 21.31
N ASN A 184 -2.63 16.41 20.08
CA ASN A 184 -1.79 17.28 19.28
C ASN A 184 -2.58 18.14 18.26
N GLY A 185 -3.91 18.12 18.33
CA GLY A 185 -4.77 18.91 17.43
C GLY A 185 -4.65 18.48 15.96
N ILE A 186 -4.39 17.20 15.71
CA ILE A 186 -4.32 16.64 14.36
C ILE A 186 -5.67 16.07 13.99
N ASP A 187 -6.30 16.66 12.97
CA ASP A 187 -7.57 16.20 12.42
C ASP A 187 -7.37 14.93 11.59
N TYR A 188 -8.19 13.92 11.88
CA TYR A 188 -8.23 12.66 11.13
C TYR A 188 -9.65 12.10 11.02
N LYS A 189 -9.82 11.17 10.09
CA LYS A 189 -10.98 10.28 9.99
C LYS A 189 -10.53 8.83 9.80
N TYR A 190 -11.42 7.88 9.99
CA TYR A 190 -11.13 6.50 9.61
C TYR A 190 -10.99 6.40 8.09
N SER A 191 -9.97 5.68 7.62
CA SER A 191 -9.89 5.32 6.21
C SER A 191 -11.04 4.37 5.88
N GLU A 192 -11.82 4.70 4.86
CA GLU A 192 -12.94 3.89 4.36
C GLU A 192 -12.59 3.15 3.05
N MET A 193 -11.49 3.55 2.40
CA MET A 193 -11.02 3.01 1.13
C MET A 193 -9.52 2.72 1.22
N SER A 194 -9.07 1.67 0.56
CA SER A 194 -7.63 1.44 0.35
C SER A 194 -7.08 2.40 -0.70
N LYS A 195 -5.77 2.69 -0.64
CA LYS A 195 -5.08 3.50 -1.67
C LYS A 195 -5.34 3.00 -3.11
N PHE A 196 -5.43 1.67 -3.31
CA PHE A 196 -5.79 1.09 -4.61
C PHE A 196 -7.25 1.39 -5.01
N ALA A 197 -8.20 1.30 -4.07
CA ALA A 197 -9.59 1.65 -4.35
C ALA A 197 -9.73 3.14 -4.72
N ILE A 198 -8.97 4.02 -4.06
CA ILE A 198 -8.91 5.46 -4.38
C ILE A 198 -8.35 5.66 -5.80
N PHE A 199 -7.21 5.03 -6.10
CA PHE A 199 -6.61 5.05 -7.44
C PHE A 199 -7.60 4.64 -8.53
N ARG A 200 -8.32 3.53 -8.33
CA ARG A 200 -9.31 3.04 -9.30
C ARG A 200 -10.54 3.93 -9.42
N ALA A 201 -10.90 4.65 -8.36
CA ALA A 201 -12.02 5.61 -8.39
C ALA A 201 -11.70 6.89 -9.16
N GLY A 202 -10.42 7.23 -9.34
CA GLY A 202 -9.99 8.39 -10.13
C GLY A 202 -10.32 9.74 -9.49
N LYS A 203 -10.58 9.78 -8.17
CA LYS A 203 -10.94 10.99 -7.42
C LYS A 203 -10.59 10.85 -5.95
N LEU A 204 -10.40 11.98 -5.27
CA LEU A 204 -10.19 12.01 -3.82
C LEU A 204 -11.46 11.55 -3.05
N PRO A 205 -11.31 10.81 -1.94
CA PRO A 205 -12.41 10.43 -1.05
C PRO A 205 -12.74 11.51 0.00
#